data_AF-V4LWL1-F1
#
_entry.id   AF-V4LWL1-F1
#
_cell.length_a   1.000
_cell.length_b   1.000
_cell.length_c   1.000
_cell.angle_alpha   90.00
_cell.angle_beta   90.00
_cell.angle_gamma   90.00
#
_symmetry.space_group_name_H-M   'P 1'
#
loop_
_entity.id
_entity.type
_entity.pdbx_description
1 polymer ?
#
loop_
_entity_poly.entity_id
_entity_poly.type
_entity_poly.pdbx_seq_one_letter_code
_entity_poly.pdbx_strand_id
1 'polypeptide(L)'
;MSSELTRRGLSFLNSVNEFCNNKVKLKEKYMEDTSDSYGTIPTERPLSKYIANGVINLDKPPGPTSHEVVAWVKRMLGVKKAGHGGTLEPGA
;
A
#
# COMPACT_ATOMS: atom_id res chain seq x y z
N MET A 1 1.36 -18.49 -23.30
CA MET A 1 2.35 -17.79 -22.45
C MET A 1 1.65 -16.62 -21.83
N SER A 2 1.78 -16.41 -20.52
CA SER A 2 1.13 -15.30 -19.83
C SER A 2 1.63 -13.96 -20.39
N SER A 3 0.73 -13.01 -20.52
CA SER A 3 1.01 -11.65 -20.97
C SER A 3 2.04 -10.95 -20.08
N GLU A 4 2.70 -9.95 -20.65
CA GLU A 4 3.69 -9.15 -19.92
C GLU A 4 3.10 -8.48 -18.68
N LEU A 5 1.84 -8.02 -18.78
CA LEU A 5 1.13 -7.40 -17.66
C LEU A 5 0.94 -8.39 -16.50
N THR A 6 0.47 -9.60 -16.79
CA THR A 6 0.32 -10.67 -15.78
C THR A 6 1.64 -10.97 -15.09
N ARG A 7 2.72 -11.10 -15.88
CA ARG A 7 4.07 -11.39 -15.36
C ARG A 7 4.60 -10.29 -14.43
N ARG A 8 4.39 -9.02 -14.80
CA ARG A 8 4.76 -7.86 -13.97
C ARG A 8 3.97 -7.83 -12.66
N GLY A 9 2.67 -8.15 -12.72
CA GLY A 9 1.82 -8.31 -11.53
C GLY A 9 2.33 -9.40 -10.58
N LEU A 10 2.67 -10.59 -11.11
CA LEU A 10 3.24 -11.69 -10.33
C LEU A 10 4.60 -11.30 -9.71
N SER A 11 5.44 -10.59 -10.46
CA SER A 11 6.72 -10.09 -9.96
C SER A 11 6.54 -9.16 -8.77
N PHE A 12 5.56 -8.25 -8.82
CA PHE A 12 5.23 -7.38 -7.70
C PHE A 12 4.82 -8.20 -6.46
N LEU A 13 3.91 -9.18 -6.61
CA LEU A 13 3.49 -10.02 -5.48
C LEU A 13 4.66 -10.79 -4.85
N ASN A 14 5.57 -11.33 -5.68
CA ASN A 14 6.77 -12.00 -5.18
C ASN A 14 7.69 -11.05 -4.43
N SER A 15 7.88 -9.81 -4.90
CA SER A 15 8.68 -8.80 -4.19
C SER A 15 8.09 -8.43 -2.83
N VAL A 16 6.75 -8.41 -2.70
CA VAL A 16 6.09 -8.17 -1.41
C VAL A 16 6.34 -9.33 -0.44
N ASN A 17 6.27 -10.58 -0.91
CA ASN A 17 6.60 -11.74 -0.08
C ASN A 17 8.06 -11.68 0.39
N GLU A 18 8.99 -11.36 -0.49
CA GLU A 18 10.41 -11.22 -0.14
C GLU A 18 10.64 -10.11 0.89
N PHE A 19 10.04 -8.93 0.67
CA PHE A 19 10.12 -7.80 1.61
C PHE A 19 9.61 -8.17 3.01
N CYS A 20 8.51 -8.93 3.07
CA CYS A 20 7.94 -9.40 4.33
C CYS A 20 8.65 -10.63 4.92
N ASN A 21 9.77 -11.09 4.33
CA ASN A 21 10.44 -12.36 4.65
C ASN A 21 9.47 -13.56 4.69
N ASN A 22 8.44 -13.51 3.85
CA ASN A 22 7.41 -14.53 3.73
C ASN A 22 7.85 -15.60 2.73
N LYS A 23 8.04 -16.84 3.21
CA LYS A 23 8.49 -17.98 2.39
C LYS A 23 7.37 -18.66 1.60
N VAL A 24 6.14 -18.14 1.66
CA VAL A 24 5.00 -18.67 0.90
C VAL A 24 5.26 -18.54 -0.60
N LYS A 25 5.26 -19.67 -1.30
CA LYS A 25 5.34 -19.72 -2.76
C LYS A 25 3.94 -19.67 -3.34
N LEU A 26 3.67 -18.67 -4.16
CA LEU A 26 2.46 -18.61 -4.98
C LEU A 26 2.52 -19.73 -6.01
N LYS A 27 1.47 -20.55 -6.09
CA LYS A 27 1.30 -21.58 -7.12
C LYS A 27 0.22 -21.13 -8.08
N GLU A 28 0.56 -21.09 -9.36
CA GLU A 28 -0.41 -20.87 -10.42
C GLU A 28 -1.26 -22.13 -10.57
N LYS A 29 -2.58 -21.99 -10.36
CA LYS A 29 -3.52 -23.11 -10.51
C LYS A 29 -4.01 -23.24 -11.95
N TYR A 30 -4.25 -22.10 -12.60
CA TYR A 30 -4.66 -21.98 -13.98
C TYR A 30 -3.88 -20.83 -14.61
N MET A 31 -3.47 -20.99 -15.87
CA MET A 31 -2.87 -19.90 -16.62
C MET A 31 -3.98 -18.97 -17.10
N GLU A 32 -4.04 -17.80 -16.50
CA GLU A 32 -4.98 -16.74 -16.86
C GLU A 32 -4.24 -15.42 -17.04
N ASP A 33 -4.79 -14.57 -17.92
CA ASP A 33 -4.26 -13.25 -18.19
C ASP A 33 -5.17 -12.15 -17.68
N THR A 34 -4.57 -10.98 -17.46
CA THR A 34 -5.30 -9.76 -17.10
C THR A 34 -5.13 -8.69 -18.17
N SER A 35 -6.14 -7.84 -18.29
CA SER A 35 -6.20 -6.76 -19.29
C SER A 35 -5.78 -5.43 -18.68
N ASP A 36 -5.08 -4.60 -19.44
CA ASP A 36 -4.70 -3.24 -19.06
C ASP A 36 -5.90 -2.27 -19.00
N SER A 37 -7.02 -2.65 -19.59
CA SER A 37 -8.29 -1.92 -19.52
C SER A 37 -8.84 -1.79 -18.09
N TYR A 38 -8.33 -2.56 -17.12
CA TYR A 38 -8.78 -2.51 -15.72
C TYR A 38 -7.62 -2.39 -14.73
N GLY A 39 -7.75 -1.46 -13.78
CA GLY A 39 -6.78 -1.29 -12.71
C GLY A 39 -5.42 -0.76 -13.19
N THR A 40 -4.42 -0.84 -12.32
CA THR A 40 -3.02 -0.53 -12.64
C THR A 40 -2.12 -1.35 -11.71
N ILE A 41 -0.87 -1.59 -12.13
CA ILE A 41 0.16 -2.11 -11.23
C ILE A 41 0.30 -1.14 -10.05
N PRO A 42 0.46 -1.62 -8.79
CA PRO A 42 0.47 -0.75 -7.61
C PRO A 42 1.54 0.35 -7.64
N THR A 43 2.72 0.05 -8.19
CA THR A 43 3.84 1.00 -8.34
C THR A 43 3.64 2.03 -9.46
N GLU A 44 2.62 1.85 -10.30
CA GLU A 44 2.34 2.70 -11.46
C GLU A 44 0.99 3.41 -11.36
N ARG A 45 0.38 3.39 -10.17
CA ARG A 45 -0.87 4.11 -9.95
C ARG A 45 -0.65 5.61 -10.20
N PRO A 46 -1.59 6.28 -10.90
CA PRO A 46 -1.61 7.73 -10.93
C PRO A 46 -1.58 8.31 -9.51
N LEU A 47 -0.88 9.42 -9.31
CA LEU A 47 -0.62 10.00 -7.98
C LEU A 47 -1.88 10.12 -7.12
N SER A 48 -3.00 10.55 -7.71
CA SER A 48 -4.28 10.67 -7.01
C SER A 48 -4.78 9.34 -6.43
N LYS A 49 -4.68 8.24 -7.20
CA LYS A 49 -5.02 6.88 -6.75
C LYS A 49 -3.98 6.33 -5.80
N TYR A 50 -2.71 6.68 -5.97
CA TYR A 50 -1.63 6.26 -5.08
C TYR A 50 -1.86 6.80 -3.66
N ILE A 51 -2.13 8.10 -3.53
CA ILE A 51 -2.42 8.75 -2.24
C ILE A 51 -3.72 8.20 -1.65
N ALA A 52 -4.79 8.08 -2.45
CA ALA A 52 -6.10 7.62 -1.95
C ALA A 52 -6.09 6.17 -1.42
N ASN A 53 -5.17 5.33 -1.89
CA ASN A 53 -5.02 3.92 -1.47
C ASN A 53 -3.67 3.67 -0.76
N GLY A 54 -3.06 4.73 -0.22
CA GLY A 54 -1.72 4.68 0.38
C GLY A 54 -1.75 4.35 1.88
N VAL A 55 -0.61 3.91 2.38
CA VAL A 55 -0.32 3.73 3.81
C VAL A 55 0.99 4.46 4.10
N ILE A 56 1.06 5.14 5.24
CA ILE A 56 2.28 5.80 5.71
C ILE A 56 2.74 5.07 6.96
N ASN A 57 3.94 4.49 6.90
CA ASN A 57 4.63 3.98 8.08
C ASN A 57 5.22 5.17 8.84
N LEU A 58 4.40 5.77 9.70
CA LEU A 58 4.72 7.01 10.38
C LEU A 58 5.40 6.75 11.72
N ASP A 59 6.58 7.33 11.91
CA ASP A 59 7.23 7.43 13.21
C ASP A 59 6.62 8.60 13.99
N LYS A 60 5.81 8.29 15.01
CA LYS A 60 5.01 9.27 15.73
C LYS A 60 5.92 10.01 16.73
N PRO A 61 6.02 11.35 16.70
CA PRO A 61 6.80 12.07 17.69
C PRO A 61 6.14 12.02 19.08
N PRO A 62 6.91 12.12 20.17
CA PRO A 62 6.37 12.29 21.52
C PRO A 62 5.72 13.68 21.67
N GLY A 63 4.66 13.76 22.47
CA GLY A 63 3.87 14.98 22.70
C GLY A 63 2.43 14.90 22.20
N PRO A 64 2.17 14.81 20.89
CA PRO A 64 0.81 14.76 20.35
C PRO A 64 0.15 13.39 20.54
N THR A 65 -1.17 13.39 20.57
CA THR A 65 -1.99 12.17 20.45
C THR A 65 -1.91 11.60 19.03
N SER A 66 -2.20 10.31 18.89
CA SER A 66 -2.31 9.66 17.57
C SER A 66 -3.37 10.31 16.67
N HIS A 67 -4.46 10.82 17.26
CA HIS A 67 -5.52 11.51 16.53
C HIS A 67 -5.06 12.87 15.97
N GLU A 68 -4.25 13.62 16.72
CA GLU A 68 -3.68 14.89 16.26
C GLU A 68 -2.74 14.68 15.08
N VAL A 69 -1.86 13.68 15.16
CA VAL A 69 -0.94 13.34 14.08
C VAL A 69 -1.69 12.94 12.81
N VAL A 70 -2.75 12.11 12.93
CA VAL A 70 -3.63 11.80 11.79
C VAL A 70 -4.29 13.06 11.22
N ALA A 71 -4.76 13.98 12.07
CA ALA A 71 -5.36 15.24 11.62
C ALA A 71 -4.35 16.13 10.86
N TRP A 72 -3.08 16.16 11.27
CA TRP A 72 -2.02 16.88 10.58
C TRP A 72 -1.75 16.27 9.20
N VAL A 73 -1.52 14.96 9.12
CA VAL A 73 -1.28 14.24 7.86
C VAL A 73 -2.46 14.44 6.90
N LYS A 74 -3.69 14.31 7.39
CA LYS A 74 -4.91 14.53 6.61
C LYS A 74 -4.93 15.92 5.98
N ARG A 75 -4.59 16.95 6.77
CA ARG A 75 -4.55 18.35 6.33
C ARG A 75 -3.42 18.60 5.33
N MET A 76 -2.22 18.10 5.59
CA MET A 76 -1.05 18.25 4.72
C MET A 76 -1.27 17.63 3.34
N LEU A 77 -1.91 16.45 3.29
CA LEU A 77 -2.15 15.74 2.02
C LEU A 77 -3.49 16.12 1.36
N GLY A 78 -4.32 16.96 1.99
CA GLY A 78 -5.61 17.37 1.45
C GLY A 78 -6.60 16.22 1.23
N VAL A 79 -6.49 15.13 2.00
CA VAL A 79 -7.31 13.92 1.80
C VAL A 79 -8.61 13.96 2.60
N LYS A 80 -9.68 13.36 2.05
CA LYS A 80 -11.02 13.36 2.69
C LYS A 80 -11.06 12.51 3.96
N LYS A 81 -10.31 11.41 4.01
CA LYS A 81 -10.28 10.44 5.11
C LYS A 81 -8.85 10.02 5.40
N ALA A 82 -8.53 9.85 6.69
CA ALA A 82 -7.29 9.28 7.20
C ALA A 82 -7.60 8.61 8.55
N GLY A 83 -6.80 7.62 8.94
CA GLY A 83 -6.93 6.87 10.20
C GLY A 83 -5.60 6.22 10.58
N HIS A 84 -5.53 5.62 11.77
CA HIS A 84 -4.33 4.92 12.25
C HIS A 84 -4.67 3.47 12.63
N GLY A 85 -3.66 2.59 12.61
CA GLY A 85 -3.82 1.16 12.93
C GLY A 85 -3.93 0.85 14.43
N GLY A 86 -3.57 1.80 15.29
CA GLY A 86 -3.67 1.68 16.75
C GLY A 86 -3.25 2.97 17.43
N THR A 87 -3.76 3.22 18.64
CA THR A 87 -3.41 4.42 19.40
C THR A 87 -2.09 4.19 20.13
N LEU A 88 -1.12 5.06 19.90
CA LEU A 88 0.06 5.21 20.74
C LEU A 88 -0.17 6.30 21.79
N GLU A 89 0.36 6.07 22.99
CA GLU A 89 0.34 7.05 24.07
C GLU A 89 1.11 8.32 23.66
N PRO A 90 0.68 9.51 24.09
CA PRO A 90 1.37 10.75 23.75
C PRO A 90 2.82 10.80 24.23
N GLY A 91 3.13 10.15 25.35
CA GLY A 91 4.47 10.06 25.92
C GLY A 91 5.36 8.97 25.33
N ALA A 92 4.86 8.19 24.35
CA ALA A 92 5.65 7.25 23.57
C ALA A 92 6.39 7.96 22.43
#